data_AF-A0AA96Y5Q2-F1
#
_entry.id   AF-A0AA96Y5Q2-F1
#
_cell.length_a   1.000
_cell.length_b   1.000
_cell.length_c   1.000
_cell.angle_alpha   90.00
_cell.angle_beta   90.00
_cell.angle_gamma   90.00
#
_symmetry.space_group_name_H-M   'P 1'
#
loop_
_entity.id
_entity.type
_entity.pdbx_description
1 polymer ?
#
loop_
_entity_poly.entity_id
_entity_poly.type
_entity_poly.pdbx_seq_one_letter_code
_entity_poly.pdbx_strand_id
1 'polypeptide(L)'
;MVATPERLEQTPAELSSGAAPSSRVAVLLMGYGEVESYEDFANYNEQALNLLTAKFAPVPTWLYPPLAKLLAVFDLHEWQHQHDHFISPHNAIFEQQRAGIEARLKEKWGDRIKVFKAFNFCAPFLPEQVLAQIQAEGFDKLLIYPLLVVDSIFTSGIAVEQVNKALAKTFVGSEHWLKGTRYIPSFYNEPEYIDLMARLVEDKIHADLAVAHLPSQTGIVLMNHGCPHKAKGFTSGIDESQALYERVREKLIHRYPLISVGWLNHQTPLIEWTQPNAELAAKNLIDLGATALVFMPIGFATENHETLLDVDHIIHGLRRRHPEVTYVQMPCVNDHPDFLQMAADWADGQIADLLEAEALAVNPSLAIALAQSYADHHHHEHSHGHSHSHDSGSAHPTEHRHAHGHTHDHSRQPSHGEHSHRH
;
A
#
# COMPACT_ATOMS: atom_id res chain seq x y z
N MET A 1 12.69 77.65 15.22
CA MET A 1 12.53 76.18 15.22
C MET A 1 11.27 75.91 16.02
N VAL A 2 10.15 75.48 15.44
CA VAL A 2 9.94 74.21 14.73
C VAL A 2 8.90 74.42 13.62
N ALA A 3 9.16 73.84 12.45
CA ALA A 3 8.32 73.93 11.25
C ALA A 3 7.18 72.90 11.28
N THR A 4 5.99 73.32 10.85
CA THR A 4 4.91 72.47 10.32
C THR A 4 5.29 71.89 8.96
N PRO A 5 4.61 70.82 8.50
CA PRO A 5 3.76 71.05 7.32
C PRO A 5 2.44 70.25 7.29
N GLU A 6 1.66 70.61 6.27
CA GLU A 6 0.23 70.44 6.04
C GLU A 6 -0.25 69.04 5.64
N ARG A 7 -1.58 68.87 5.78
CA ARG A 7 -2.40 67.78 5.27
C ARG A 7 -2.29 67.64 3.75
N LEU A 8 -2.09 66.41 3.28
CA LEU A 8 -2.40 65.99 1.92
C LEU A 8 -3.70 65.17 1.92
N GLU A 9 -4.63 65.59 1.07
CA GLU A 9 -5.89 64.92 0.75
C GLU A 9 -5.62 63.54 0.14
N GLN A 10 -6.34 62.51 0.62
CA GLN A 10 -6.37 61.19 0.02
C GLN A 10 -7.69 61.00 -0.71
N THR A 11 -7.62 60.94 -2.04
CA THR A 11 -8.67 60.43 -2.92
C THR A 11 -8.84 58.92 -2.70
N PRO A 12 -10.06 58.37 -2.57
CA PRO A 12 -10.23 56.93 -2.48
C PRO A 12 -10.08 56.32 -3.88
N ALA A 13 -8.96 55.64 -4.11
CA ALA A 13 -8.87 54.66 -5.19
C ALA A 13 -9.69 53.44 -4.76
N GLU A 14 -10.82 53.22 -5.44
CA GLU A 14 -11.55 51.95 -5.40
C GLU A 14 -10.63 50.83 -5.89
N LEU A 15 -9.96 50.17 -4.94
CA LEU A 15 -9.45 48.83 -5.13
C LEU A 15 -10.66 47.90 -5.13
N SER A 16 -11.16 47.62 -6.33
CA SER A 16 -11.92 46.42 -6.62
C SER A 16 -11.26 45.24 -5.91
N SER A 17 -11.87 44.77 -4.83
CA SER A 17 -11.56 43.49 -4.21
C SER A 17 -11.94 42.40 -5.21
N GLY A 18 -11.02 42.10 -6.14
CA GLY A 18 -11.09 40.87 -6.90
C GLY A 18 -11.07 39.75 -5.89
N ALA A 19 -12.21 39.07 -5.73
CA ALA A 19 -12.29 37.87 -4.91
C ALA A 19 -11.13 36.96 -5.33
N ALA A 20 -10.25 36.61 -4.39
CA ALA A 20 -9.24 35.59 -4.64
C ALA A 20 -9.99 34.37 -5.23
N PRO A 21 -9.49 33.78 -6.33
CA PRO A 21 -10.13 32.59 -6.87
C PRO A 21 -10.27 31.57 -5.74
N SER A 22 -11.49 31.11 -5.50
CA SER A 22 -11.78 30.15 -4.43
C SER A 22 -10.88 28.93 -4.64
N SER A 23 -10.03 28.58 -3.67
CA SER A 23 -9.16 27.41 -3.78
C SER A 23 -9.97 26.14 -4.07
N ARG A 24 -9.38 25.25 -4.88
CA ARG A 24 -10.04 24.03 -5.36
C ARG A 24 -9.13 22.84 -5.15
N VAL A 25 -9.72 21.74 -4.68
CA VAL A 25 -9.01 20.49 -4.40
C VAL A 25 -9.20 19.51 -5.53
N ALA A 26 -8.10 19.09 -6.16
CA ALA A 26 -8.07 17.93 -7.02
C ALA A 26 -7.86 16.68 -6.17
N VAL A 27 -8.81 15.76 -6.19
CA VAL A 27 -8.66 14.43 -5.60
C VAL A 27 -8.06 13.53 -6.67
N LEU A 28 -6.77 13.20 -6.53
CA LEU A 28 -6.06 12.31 -7.42
C LEU A 28 -6.26 10.87 -6.93
N LEU A 29 -7.35 10.24 -7.39
CA LEU A 29 -7.68 8.86 -7.08
C LEU A 29 -6.78 7.94 -7.91
N MET A 30 -5.90 7.19 -7.25
CA MET A 30 -4.87 6.38 -7.90
C MET A 30 -5.20 4.90 -7.80
N GLY A 31 -5.13 4.22 -8.95
CA GLY A 31 -5.28 2.78 -9.08
C GLY A 31 -4.05 2.15 -9.69
N TYR A 32 -4.00 0.81 -9.69
CA TYR A 32 -2.93 0.08 -10.36
C TYR A 32 -3.00 0.32 -11.88
N GLY A 33 -4.18 0.11 -12.46
CA GLY A 33 -4.42 0.18 -13.89
C GLY A 33 -3.92 -1.09 -14.59
N GLU A 34 -4.78 -1.70 -15.39
CA GLU A 34 -4.42 -2.89 -16.17
C GLU A 34 -4.43 -2.59 -17.65
N VAL A 35 -3.61 -3.32 -18.39
CA VAL A 35 -3.46 -3.13 -19.83
C VAL A 35 -4.68 -3.70 -20.56
N GLU A 36 -5.38 -2.83 -21.31
CA GLU A 36 -6.56 -3.20 -22.11
C GLU A 36 -6.20 -3.50 -23.58
N SER A 37 -4.99 -3.13 -24.02
CA SER A 37 -4.50 -3.32 -25.39
C SER A 37 -3.07 -3.84 -25.44
N TYR A 38 -2.82 -4.81 -26.33
CA TYR A 38 -1.50 -5.40 -26.53
C TYR A 38 -0.37 -4.39 -26.78
N GLU A 39 -0.64 -3.30 -27.51
CA GLU A 39 0.36 -2.27 -27.83
C GLU A 39 0.95 -1.60 -26.57
N ASP A 40 0.25 -1.66 -25.44
CA ASP A 40 0.65 -1.03 -24.18
C ASP A 40 1.34 -1.99 -23.20
N PHE A 41 1.34 -3.31 -23.45
CA PHE A 41 1.98 -4.30 -22.58
C PHE A 41 3.48 -4.08 -22.42
N ALA A 42 4.17 -3.71 -23.51
CA ALA A 42 5.61 -3.42 -23.44
C ALA A 42 5.91 -2.21 -22.55
N ASN A 43 5.07 -1.17 -22.60
CA ASN A 43 5.23 0.03 -21.79
C ASN A 43 4.88 -0.23 -20.32
N TYR A 44 3.84 -1.02 -20.07
CA TYR A 44 3.44 -1.47 -18.74
C TYR A 44 4.53 -2.35 -18.11
N ASN A 45 5.03 -3.36 -18.84
CA ASN A 45 6.11 -4.23 -18.36
C ASN A 45 7.39 -3.45 -18.11
N GLU A 46 7.73 -2.47 -18.95
CA GLU A 46 8.90 -1.62 -18.72
C GLU A 46 8.73 -0.78 -17.44
N GLN A 47 7.56 -0.19 -17.21
CA GLN A 47 7.28 0.59 -16.01
C GLN A 47 7.22 -0.27 -14.75
N ALA A 48 6.47 -1.37 -14.78
CA ALA A 48 6.35 -2.32 -13.67
C ALA A 48 7.72 -2.93 -13.34
N LEU A 49 8.47 -3.39 -14.34
CA LEU A 49 9.80 -3.95 -14.13
C LEU A 49 10.78 -2.90 -13.61
N ASN A 50 10.80 -1.68 -14.15
CA ASN A 50 11.68 -0.63 -13.65
C ASN A 50 11.36 -0.26 -12.20
N LEU A 51 10.07 -0.07 -11.87
CA LEU A 51 9.64 0.36 -10.54
C LEU A 51 9.75 -0.76 -9.49
N LEU A 52 9.36 -1.99 -9.83
CA LEU A 52 9.42 -3.13 -8.92
C LEU A 52 10.85 -3.66 -8.77
N THR A 53 11.57 -3.84 -9.88
CA THR A 53 12.95 -4.39 -9.84
C THR A 53 13.90 -3.43 -9.15
N ALA A 54 13.76 -2.10 -9.33
CA ALA A 54 14.58 -1.12 -8.63
C ALA A 54 14.50 -1.25 -7.09
N LYS A 55 13.39 -1.76 -6.54
CA LYS A 55 13.25 -2.01 -5.09
C LYS A 55 14.00 -3.28 -4.65
N PHE A 56 14.12 -4.28 -5.52
CA PHE A 56 14.81 -5.54 -5.24
C PHE A 56 16.31 -5.52 -5.57
N ALA A 57 16.74 -4.82 -6.62
CA ALA A 57 18.14 -4.69 -7.00
C ALA A 57 18.37 -3.48 -7.94
N PRO A 58 19.53 -2.81 -7.87
CA PRO A 58 19.88 -1.78 -8.85
C PRO A 58 20.24 -2.44 -10.19
N VAL A 59 19.25 -2.61 -11.07
CA VAL A 59 19.48 -3.06 -12.45
C VAL A 59 19.73 -1.84 -13.34
N PRO A 60 20.75 -1.86 -14.23
CA PRO A 60 21.01 -0.76 -15.15
C PRO A 60 19.80 -0.45 -16.02
N THR A 61 19.43 0.83 -16.12
CA THR A 61 18.18 1.27 -16.78
C THR A 61 18.08 0.88 -18.26
N TRP A 62 19.22 0.74 -18.94
CA TRP A 62 19.27 0.31 -20.34
C TRP A 62 18.85 -1.16 -20.55
N LEU A 63 18.78 -1.97 -19.49
CA LEU A 63 18.39 -3.37 -19.55
C LEU A 63 16.87 -3.55 -19.48
N TYR A 64 16.11 -2.56 -18.99
CA TYR A 64 14.66 -2.67 -18.86
C TYR A 64 13.90 -2.71 -20.20
N PRO A 65 14.16 -1.83 -21.19
CA PRO A 65 13.43 -1.87 -22.47
C PRO A 65 13.53 -3.21 -23.23
N PRO A 66 14.70 -3.87 -23.37
CA PRO A 66 14.77 -5.16 -24.05
C PRO A 66 14.12 -6.30 -23.24
N LEU A 67 14.22 -6.28 -21.91
CA LEU A 67 13.60 -7.29 -21.04
C LEU A 67 12.07 -7.14 -21.01
N ALA A 68 11.57 -5.92 -20.98
CA ALA A 68 10.14 -5.61 -21.06
C ALA A 68 9.51 -6.08 -22.37
N LYS A 69 10.20 -5.89 -23.51
CA LYS A 69 9.75 -6.41 -24.81
C LYS A 69 9.73 -7.94 -24.84
N LEU A 70 10.70 -8.59 -24.20
CA LEU A 70 10.74 -10.05 -24.12
C LEU A 70 9.59 -10.58 -23.26
N LEU A 71 9.35 -9.98 -22.10
CA LEU A 71 8.20 -10.32 -21.23
C LEU A 71 6.88 -10.09 -21.97
N ALA A 72 6.72 -8.96 -22.66
CA ALA A 72 5.51 -8.67 -23.44
C ALA A 72 5.23 -9.72 -24.54
N VAL A 73 6.26 -10.36 -25.10
CA VAL A 73 6.09 -11.47 -26.07
C VAL A 73 5.62 -12.76 -25.38
N PHE A 74 6.10 -13.04 -24.17
CA PHE A 74 5.59 -14.17 -23.37
C PHE A 74 4.15 -13.93 -22.92
N ASP A 75 3.85 -12.74 -22.41
CA ASP A 75 2.51 -12.34 -21.99
C ASP A 75 1.54 -12.36 -23.18
N LEU A 76 1.99 -11.98 -24.39
CA LEU A 76 1.18 -12.11 -25.61
C LEU A 76 0.80 -13.56 -25.90
N HIS A 77 1.73 -14.49 -25.71
CA HIS A 77 1.46 -15.90 -25.97
C HIS A 77 0.40 -16.45 -25.01
N GLU A 78 0.48 -16.09 -23.72
CA GLU A 78 -0.54 -16.43 -22.72
C GLU A 78 -1.87 -15.70 -23.01
N TRP A 79 -1.83 -14.42 -23.37
CA TRP A 79 -3.00 -13.59 -23.66
C TRP A 79 -3.79 -14.07 -24.91
N GLN A 80 -3.11 -14.43 -25.99
CA GLN A 80 -3.75 -14.87 -27.24
C GLN A 80 -4.28 -16.29 -27.20
N HIS A 81 -3.61 -17.22 -26.50
CA HIS A 81 -3.93 -18.64 -26.59
C HIS A 81 -4.60 -19.23 -25.35
N GLN A 82 -4.43 -18.63 -24.16
CA GLN A 82 -4.97 -19.21 -22.92
C GLN A 82 -6.23 -18.50 -22.40
N HIS A 83 -6.47 -17.24 -22.79
CA HIS A 83 -7.53 -16.42 -22.20
C HIS A 83 -8.54 -15.81 -23.20
N ASP A 84 -8.57 -16.28 -24.46
CA ASP A 84 -9.59 -15.90 -25.48
C ASP A 84 -9.86 -14.37 -25.59
N HIS A 85 -8.79 -13.57 -25.66
CA HIS A 85 -8.87 -12.10 -25.67
C HIS A 85 -9.50 -11.45 -24.43
N PHE A 86 -9.31 -12.05 -23.25
CA PHE A 86 -9.71 -11.43 -21.99
C PHE A 86 -9.19 -9.99 -21.87
N ILE A 87 -10.13 -9.07 -21.64
CA ILE A 87 -9.85 -7.68 -21.30
C ILE A 87 -10.29 -7.50 -19.85
N SER A 88 -9.36 -7.07 -19.00
CA SER A 88 -9.67 -6.87 -17.61
C SER A 88 -10.73 -5.78 -17.43
N PRO A 89 -11.76 -5.99 -16.59
CA PRO A 89 -12.74 -4.96 -16.28
C PRO A 89 -12.18 -3.92 -15.29
N HIS A 90 -10.92 -4.04 -14.84
CA HIS A 90 -10.31 -3.19 -13.81
C HIS A 90 -10.51 -1.69 -14.10
N ASN A 91 -10.09 -1.22 -15.28
CA ASN A 91 -10.12 0.21 -15.59
C ASN A 91 -11.56 0.76 -15.66
N ALA A 92 -12.50 -0.05 -16.15
CA ALA A 92 -13.92 0.30 -16.22
C ALA A 92 -14.55 0.39 -14.84
N ILE A 93 -14.29 -0.59 -13.96
CA ILE A 93 -14.78 -0.58 -12.57
C ILE A 93 -14.12 0.57 -11.79
N PHE A 94 -12.83 0.83 -12.01
CA PHE A 94 -12.14 1.95 -11.36
C PHE A 94 -12.71 3.31 -11.79
N GLU A 95 -13.17 3.46 -13.03
CA GLU A 95 -13.91 4.65 -13.45
C GLU A 95 -15.26 4.76 -12.74
N GLN A 96 -15.99 3.65 -12.56
CA GLN A 96 -17.25 3.64 -11.79
C GLN A 96 -17.00 4.04 -10.34
N GLN A 97 -15.92 3.54 -9.72
CA GLN A 97 -15.48 3.96 -8.39
C GLN A 97 -15.17 5.46 -8.34
N ARG A 98 -14.36 5.97 -9.28
CA ARG A 98 -14.05 7.40 -9.39
C ARG A 98 -15.31 8.25 -9.50
N ALA A 99 -16.23 7.89 -10.40
CA ALA A 99 -17.48 8.63 -10.61
C ALA A 99 -18.39 8.57 -9.38
N GLY A 100 -18.49 7.40 -8.73
CA GLY A 100 -19.32 7.19 -7.55
C GLY A 100 -18.82 7.93 -6.31
N ILE A 101 -17.50 7.98 -6.11
CA ILE A 101 -16.85 8.79 -5.06
C ILE A 101 -17.03 10.28 -5.36
N GLU A 102 -16.82 10.69 -6.62
CA GLU A 102 -17.00 12.09 -7.01
C GLU A 102 -18.43 12.59 -6.77
N ALA A 103 -19.43 11.79 -7.11
CA ALA A 103 -20.84 12.14 -6.91
C ALA A 103 -21.10 12.48 -5.43
N ARG A 104 -20.66 11.62 -4.51
CA ARG A 104 -20.82 11.80 -3.05
C ARG A 104 -20.06 13.01 -2.52
N LEU A 105 -18.80 13.19 -2.95
CA LEU A 105 -18.02 14.37 -2.56
C LEU A 105 -18.64 15.67 -3.06
N LYS A 106 -19.23 15.68 -4.26
CA LYS A 106 -19.88 16.86 -4.84
C LYS A 106 -21.16 17.26 -4.10
N GLU A 107 -21.85 16.34 -3.43
CA GLU A 107 -23.02 16.69 -2.60
C GLU A 107 -22.68 17.72 -1.53
N LYS A 108 -21.47 17.65 -0.96
CA LYS A 108 -20.99 18.58 0.07
C LYS A 108 -20.11 19.71 -0.48
N TRP A 109 -19.19 19.39 -1.39
CA TRP A 109 -18.13 20.31 -1.81
C TRP A 109 -18.41 21.03 -3.12
N GLY A 110 -19.36 20.54 -3.93
CA GLY A 110 -19.70 21.11 -5.24
C GLY A 110 -18.49 21.21 -6.19
N ASP A 111 -18.43 22.29 -6.97
CA ASP A 111 -17.37 22.51 -7.98
C ASP A 111 -15.99 22.87 -7.40
N ARG A 112 -15.89 22.97 -6.06
CA ARG A 112 -14.61 23.16 -5.37
C ARG A 112 -13.74 21.91 -5.41
N ILE A 113 -14.31 20.76 -5.76
CA ILE A 113 -13.56 19.51 -5.94
C ILE A 113 -13.82 18.88 -7.29
N LYS A 114 -12.87 18.04 -7.71
CA LYS A 114 -13.03 17.10 -8.82
C LYS A 114 -12.16 15.89 -8.54
N VAL A 115 -12.67 14.70 -8.85
CA VAL A 115 -11.92 13.46 -8.72
C VAL A 115 -11.31 13.10 -10.06
N PHE A 116 -9.98 13.08 -10.11
CA PHE A 116 -9.19 12.67 -11.26
C PHE A 116 -8.70 11.25 -11.03
N LYS A 117 -8.84 10.38 -12.04
CA LYS A 117 -8.18 9.07 -12.00
C LYS A 117 -6.75 9.17 -12.47
N ALA A 118 -5.86 8.42 -11.84
CA ALA A 118 -4.52 8.15 -12.35
C ALA A 118 -4.19 6.67 -12.17
N PHE A 119 -3.41 6.11 -13.09
CA PHE A 119 -2.90 4.75 -13.02
C PHE A 119 -1.40 4.75 -12.83
N ASN A 120 -0.91 3.80 -12.04
CA ASN A 120 0.51 3.69 -11.74
C ASN A 120 1.31 3.13 -12.93
N PHE A 121 0.72 2.24 -13.73
CA PHE A 121 1.47 1.47 -14.74
C PHE A 121 0.91 1.55 -16.16
N CYS A 122 -0.37 1.92 -16.32
CA CYS A 122 -1.02 1.94 -17.63
C CYS A 122 -1.26 3.38 -18.10
N ALA A 123 -0.91 3.66 -19.35
CA ALA A 123 -1.38 4.85 -20.05
C ALA A 123 -2.73 4.54 -20.74
N PRO A 124 -3.57 5.55 -21.03
CA PRO A 124 -3.48 6.95 -20.61
C PRO A 124 -3.71 7.11 -19.08
N PHE A 125 -3.55 8.32 -18.54
CA PHE A 125 -3.75 8.67 -17.12
C PHE A 125 -2.56 8.39 -16.19
N LEU A 126 -1.33 8.47 -16.70
CA LEU A 126 -0.15 8.49 -15.82
C LEU A 126 -0.15 9.76 -14.95
N PRO A 127 0.42 9.75 -13.73
CA PRO A 127 0.40 10.90 -12.83
C PRO A 127 0.90 12.21 -13.47
N GLU A 128 1.91 12.15 -14.33
CA GLU A 128 2.43 13.31 -15.07
C GLU A 128 1.39 13.93 -16.01
N GLN A 129 0.59 13.12 -16.71
CA GLN A 129 -0.46 13.60 -17.61
C GLN A 129 -1.61 14.22 -16.82
N VAL A 130 -2.03 13.55 -15.75
CA VAL A 130 -3.17 13.97 -14.94
C VAL A 130 -2.85 15.22 -14.14
N LEU A 131 -1.63 15.37 -13.63
CA LEU A 131 -1.20 16.60 -12.93
C LEU A 131 -1.15 17.82 -13.86
N ALA A 132 -0.73 17.64 -15.13
CA ALA A 132 -0.80 18.71 -16.12
C ALA A 132 -2.26 19.13 -16.39
N GLN A 133 -3.19 18.18 -16.45
CA GLN A 133 -4.62 18.47 -16.57
C GLN A 133 -5.15 19.20 -15.33
N ILE A 134 -4.80 18.73 -14.12
CA ILE A 134 -5.19 19.35 -12.84
C ILE A 134 -4.75 20.83 -12.81
N GLN A 135 -3.51 21.11 -13.19
CA GLN A 135 -2.97 22.46 -13.25
C GLN A 135 -3.72 23.31 -14.30
N ALA A 136 -3.98 22.77 -15.49
CA ALA A 136 -4.70 23.48 -16.56
C ALA A 136 -6.15 23.80 -16.19
N GLU A 137 -6.81 22.94 -15.39
CA GLU A 137 -8.18 23.17 -14.90
C GLU A 137 -8.23 24.10 -13.67
N GLY A 138 -7.10 24.63 -13.21
CA GLY A 138 -7.03 25.65 -12.17
C GLY A 138 -7.26 25.13 -10.74
N PHE A 139 -7.00 23.84 -10.50
CA PHE A 139 -6.92 23.32 -9.13
C PHE A 139 -5.57 23.72 -8.53
N ASP A 140 -5.57 24.11 -7.26
CA ASP A 140 -4.38 24.62 -6.56
C ASP A 140 -4.05 23.79 -5.32
N LYS A 141 -4.84 22.77 -5.00
CA LYS A 141 -4.61 21.85 -3.88
C LYS A 141 -4.78 20.41 -4.35
N LEU A 142 -3.95 19.51 -3.85
CA LEU A 142 -3.91 18.12 -4.28
C LEU A 142 -4.13 17.16 -3.11
N LEU A 143 -5.16 16.33 -3.20
CA LEU A 143 -5.34 15.18 -2.33
C LEU A 143 -4.89 13.92 -3.08
N ILE A 144 -3.74 13.37 -2.70
CA ILE A 144 -3.22 12.12 -3.25
C ILE A 144 -3.96 10.98 -2.58
N TYR A 145 -4.74 10.23 -3.35
CA TYR A 145 -5.62 9.20 -2.83
C TYR A 145 -5.42 7.88 -3.56
N PRO A 146 -4.40 7.09 -3.22
CA PRO A 146 -4.30 5.72 -3.70
C PRO A 146 -5.39 4.88 -3.06
N LEU A 147 -6.24 4.26 -3.88
CA LEU A 147 -7.31 3.39 -3.38
C LEU A 147 -6.74 2.02 -3.01
N LEU A 148 -5.94 1.99 -1.94
CA LEU A 148 -5.16 0.83 -1.52
C LEU A 148 -5.73 0.22 -0.26
N VAL A 149 -6.10 -1.06 -0.32
CA VAL A 149 -6.51 -1.80 0.88
C VAL A 149 -5.33 -1.89 1.85
N VAL A 150 -4.15 -2.27 1.36
CA VAL A 150 -2.93 -2.45 2.17
C VAL A 150 -1.75 -1.63 1.64
N ASP A 151 -0.90 -1.19 2.55
CA ASP A 151 0.28 -0.39 2.27
C ASP A 151 1.55 -1.25 2.12
N SER A 152 2.30 -0.98 1.06
CA SER A 152 3.60 -1.55 0.82
C SER A 152 4.49 -0.58 0.03
N ILE A 153 5.80 -0.83 0.08
CA ILE A 153 6.76 -0.13 -0.78
C ILE A 153 6.50 -0.35 -2.28
N PHE A 154 5.72 -1.37 -2.63
CA PHE A 154 5.34 -1.73 -4.00
C PHE A 154 3.98 -1.16 -4.39
N THR A 155 3.24 -0.53 -3.47
CA THR A 155 1.93 0.09 -3.72
C THR A 155 2.01 1.58 -3.46
N SER A 156 1.81 2.04 -2.23
CA SER A 156 1.83 3.49 -1.93
C SER A 156 3.17 4.13 -2.23
N GLY A 157 4.27 3.39 -1.97
CA GLY A 157 5.61 3.88 -2.20
C GLY A 157 5.82 4.27 -3.66
N ILE A 158 5.25 3.50 -4.59
CA ILE A 158 5.27 3.80 -6.03
C ILE A 158 4.36 5.00 -6.35
N ALA A 159 3.13 4.99 -5.86
CA ALA A 159 2.16 6.05 -6.12
C ALA A 159 2.70 7.44 -5.71
N VAL A 160 3.20 7.55 -4.48
CA VAL A 160 3.77 8.80 -3.95
C VAL A 160 5.05 9.19 -4.69
N GLU A 161 5.92 8.23 -5.02
CA GLU A 161 7.14 8.48 -5.78
C GLU A 161 6.84 9.04 -7.19
N GLN A 162 5.85 8.47 -7.89
CA GLN A 162 5.45 8.93 -9.21
C GLN A 162 4.83 10.33 -9.18
N VAL A 163 3.96 10.61 -8.21
CA VAL A 163 3.38 11.95 -8.03
C VAL A 163 4.48 12.97 -7.74
N ASN A 164 5.40 12.69 -6.81
CA ASN A 164 6.49 13.60 -6.48
C ASN A 164 7.42 13.86 -7.67
N LYS A 165 7.76 12.82 -8.45
CA LYS A 165 8.56 12.95 -9.67
C LYS A 165 7.84 13.81 -10.71
N ALA A 166 6.55 13.62 -10.90
CA ALA A 166 5.75 14.42 -11.84
C ALA A 166 5.66 15.88 -11.39
N LEU A 167 5.40 16.14 -10.10
CA LEU A 167 5.36 17.50 -9.55
C LEU A 167 6.70 18.22 -9.71
N ALA A 168 7.82 17.54 -9.44
CA ALA A 168 9.17 18.10 -9.60
C ALA A 168 9.45 18.58 -11.03
N LYS A 169 8.88 17.93 -12.06
CA LYS A 169 9.00 18.38 -13.46
C LYS A 169 8.18 19.64 -13.77
N THR A 170 7.10 19.87 -13.03
CA THR A 170 6.22 21.05 -13.21
C THR A 170 6.72 22.30 -12.49
N PHE A 171 7.78 22.18 -11.68
CA PHE A 171 8.35 23.30 -10.94
C PHE A 171 9.13 24.23 -11.87
N VAL A 172 8.56 25.41 -12.14
CA VAL A 172 9.20 26.46 -12.95
C VAL A 172 9.25 27.75 -12.15
N GLY A 173 10.45 28.24 -11.83
CA GLY A 173 10.64 29.51 -11.12
C GLY A 173 10.73 29.36 -9.60
N SER A 174 10.22 30.36 -8.86
CA SER A 174 10.33 30.45 -7.39
C SER A 174 9.08 29.99 -6.64
N GLU A 175 7.94 29.83 -7.31
CA GLU A 175 6.67 29.43 -6.68
C GLU A 175 6.08 28.19 -7.34
N HIS A 176 5.64 27.25 -6.51
CA HIS A 176 4.89 26.08 -6.96
C HIS A 176 3.39 26.46 -7.13
N TRP A 177 2.74 25.89 -8.16
CA TRP A 177 1.31 26.14 -8.44
C TRP A 177 0.41 25.54 -7.35
N LEU A 178 0.75 24.35 -6.85
CA LEU A 178 0.13 23.79 -5.65
C LEU A 178 0.41 24.64 -4.40
N LYS A 179 -0.66 24.93 -3.66
CA LYS A 179 -0.70 25.64 -2.39
C LYS A 179 -0.94 24.72 -1.18
N GLY A 180 -1.22 23.44 -1.42
CA GLY A 180 -1.36 22.44 -0.36
C GLY A 180 -1.46 21.02 -0.93
N THR A 181 -0.88 20.07 -0.22
CA THR A 181 -0.98 18.64 -0.54
C THR A 181 -1.33 17.83 0.69
N ARG A 182 -2.13 16.78 0.50
CA ARG A 182 -2.41 15.76 1.51
C ARG A 182 -2.43 14.37 0.88
N TYR A 183 -2.37 13.35 1.72
CA TYR A 183 -2.27 11.96 1.33
C TYR A 183 -3.20 11.10 2.20
N ILE A 184 -3.94 10.19 1.57
CA ILE A 184 -4.75 9.18 2.27
C ILE A 184 -3.98 7.85 2.29
N PRO A 185 -3.72 7.26 3.47
CA PRO A 185 -3.04 5.97 3.59
C PRO A 185 -3.94 4.78 3.22
N SER A 186 -3.42 3.56 3.36
CA SER A 186 -4.21 2.34 3.21
C SER A 186 -5.35 2.27 4.24
N PHE A 187 -6.40 1.52 3.91
CA PHE A 187 -7.63 1.42 4.73
C PHE A 187 -7.86 0.02 5.33
N TYR A 188 -6.83 -0.82 5.44
CA TYR A 188 -6.90 -2.20 5.97
C TYR A 188 -7.49 -2.31 7.39
N ASN A 189 -7.46 -1.22 8.15
CA ASN A 189 -7.90 -1.13 9.53
C ASN A 189 -9.20 -0.34 9.72
N GLU A 190 -9.80 0.14 8.63
CA GLU A 190 -11.06 0.91 8.68
C GLU A 190 -12.21 -0.01 9.13
N PRO A 191 -12.84 0.26 10.30
CA PRO A 191 -13.84 -0.64 10.89
C PRO A 191 -15.03 -0.91 9.97
N GLU A 192 -15.48 0.12 9.25
CA GLU A 192 -16.63 0.01 8.34
C GLU A 192 -16.33 -0.88 7.13
N TYR A 193 -15.10 -0.84 6.61
CA TYR A 193 -14.65 -1.72 5.53
C TYR A 193 -14.60 -3.17 6.01
N ILE A 194 -14.05 -3.42 7.20
CA ILE A 194 -14.00 -4.75 7.83
C ILE A 194 -15.41 -5.32 8.00
N ASP A 195 -16.34 -4.50 8.49
CA ASP A 195 -17.74 -4.90 8.67
C ASP A 195 -18.43 -5.17 7.32
N LEU A 196 -18.16 -4.37 6.29
CA LEU A 196 -18.64 -4.62 4.94
C LEU A 196 -18.12 -5.96 4.38
N MET A 197 -16.83 -6.25 4.51
CA MET A 197 -16.25 -7.52 4.03
C MET A 197 -16.89 -8.72 4.71
N ALA A 198 -17.07 -8.67 6.03
CA ALA A 198 -17.74 -9.74 6.76
C ALA A 198 -19.20 -9.92 6.28
N ARG A 199 -19.97 -8.83 6.17
CA ARG A 199 -21.36 -8.89 5.69
C ARG A 199 -21.48 -9.46 4.28
N LEU A 200 -20.64 -9.04 3.34
CA LEU A 200 -20.67 -9.56 1.97
C LEU A 200 -20.46 -11.07 1.94
N VAL A 201 -19.55 -11.60 2.76
CA VAL A 201 -19.32 -13.04 2.89
C VAL A 201 -20.54 -13.74 3.48
N GLU A 202 -21.12 -13.21 4.55
CA GLU A 202 -22.32 -13.79 5.17
C GLU A 202 -23.52 -13.80 4.21
N ASP A 203 -23.77 -12.70 3.51
CA ASP A 203 -24.85 -12.55 2.54
C ASP A 203 -24.69 -13.55 1.40
N LYS A 204 -23.45 -13.72 0.90
CA LYS A 204 -23.16 -14.68 -0.17
C LYS A 204 -23.36 -16.13 0.28
N ILE A 205 -22.87 -16.49 1.48
CA ILE A 205 -23.08 -17.83 2.04
C ILE A 205 -24.59 -18.09 2.24
N HIS A 206 -25.32 -17.10 2.75
CA HIS A 206 -26.76 -17.22 2.96
C HIS A 206 -27.51 -17.41 1.64
N ALA A 207 -27.16 -16.65 0.60
CA ALA A 207 -27.81 -16.71 -0.70
C ALA A 207 -27.51 -18.03 -1.45
N ASP A 208 -26.27 -18.48 -1.45
CA ASP A 208 -25.82 -19.52 -2.39
C ASP A 208 -25.63 -20.89 -1.73
N LEU A 209 -25.35 -20.95 -0.42
CA LEU A 209 -24.86 -22.18 0.23
C LEU A 209 -25.72 -22.66 1.39
N ALA A 210 -26.43 -21.77 2.09
CA ALA A 210 -27.14 -22.10 3.33
C ALA A 210 -28.25 -23.15 3.19
N VAL A 211 -28.77 -23.37 1.98
CA VAL A 211 -29.77 -24.42 1.70
C VAL A 211 -29.14 -25.82 1.70
N ALA A 212 -27.87 -25.94 1.29
CA ALA A 212 -27.22 -27.22 1.04
C ALA A 212 -26.07 -27.53 2.02
N HIS A 213 -25.53 -26.52 2.69
CA HIS A 213 -24.34 -26.64 3.53
C HIS A 213 -24.54 -26.02 4.90
N LEU A 214 -24.12 -26.73 5.95
CA LEU A 214 -24.10 -26.17 7.30
C LEU A 214 -22.98 -25.13 7.42
N PRO A 215 -23.11 -24.12 8.30
CA PRO A 215 -22.03 -23.17 8.58
C PRO A 215 -20.71 -23.84 8.97
N SER A 216 -20.77 -24.94 9.74
CA SER A 216 -19.59 -25.72 10.14
C SER A 216 -18.90 -26.48 9.00
N GLN A 217 -19.57 -26.61 7.83
CA GLN A 217 -19.06 -27.28 6.64
C GLN A 217 -18.75 -26.29 5.51
N THR A 218 -18.89 -24.98 5.76
CA THR A 218 -18.60 -23.93 4.80
C THR A 218 -17.22 -23.36 5.14
N GLY A 219 -16.24 -23.61 4.27
CA GLY A 219 -14.91 -23.04 4.38
C GLY A 219 -14.83 -21.67 3.72
N ILE A 220 -14.11 -20.73 4.33
CA ILE A 220 -13.92 -19.37 3.83
C ILE A 220 -12.42 -19.14 3.63
N VAL A 221 -12.03 -18.86 2.39
CA VAL A 221 -10.68 -18.43 2.03
C VAL A 221 -10.72 -16.91 1.83
N LEU A 222 -10.16 -16.18 2.81
CA LEU A 222 -10.02 -14.73 2.76
C LEU A 222 -8.70 -14.41 2.05
N MET A 223 -8.79 -13.89 0.83
CA MET A 223 -7.66 -13.76 -0.08
C MET A 223 -7.01 -12.38 -0.02
N ASN A 224 -5.68 -12.38 0.05
CA ASN A 224 -4.82 -11.20 -0.07
C ASN A 224 -3.78 -11.42 -1.18
N HIS A 225 -3.23 -10.34 -1.72
CA HIS A 225 -2.10 -10.43 -2.65
C HIS A 225 -0.87 -11.00 -1.94
N GLY A 226 -0.22 -11.97 -2.58
CA GLY A 226 0.99 -12.62 -2.07
C GLY A 226 2.16 -11.64 -1.96
N CYS A 227 3.00 -11.80 -0.94
CA CYS A 227 4.19 -10.98 -0.77
C CYS A 227 5.45 -11.85 -0.69
N PRO A 228 6.59 -11.42 -1.26
CA PRO A 228 7.85 -12.13 -1.07
C PRO A 228 8.28 -12.06 0.40
N HIS A 229 8.39 -13.20 1.06
CA HIS A 229 8.72 -13.33 2.48
C HIS A 229 10.11 -12.75 2.83
N LYS A 230 11.02 -12.69 1.84
CA LYS A 230 12.41 -12.22 1.96
C LYS A 230 12.65 -10.85 1.30
N ALA A 231 11.63 -10.00 1.17
CA ALA A 231 11.76 -8.66 0.58
C ALA A 231 12.57 -7.68 1.46
N LYS A 232 13.83 -7.99 1.78
CA LYS A 232 14.79 -7.09 2.48
C LYS A 232 14.25 -6.41 3.75
N GLY A 233 13.34 -7.05 4.48
CA GLY A 233 12.74 -6.51 5.71
C GLY A 233 11.52 -5.60 5.51
N PHE A 234 11.01 -5.46 4.28
CA PHE A 234 9.76 -4.74 4.03
C PHE A 234 8.55 -5.66 4.26
N THR A 235 8.00 -5.62 5.47
CA THR A 235 6.89 -6.49 5.90
C THR A 235 5.53 -5.81 5.93
N SER A 236 5.43 -4.49 5.70
CA SER A 236 4.18 -3.74 5.88
C SER A 236 3.00 -4.36 5.12
N GLY A 237 3.19 -4.78 3.88
CA GLY A 237 2.14 -5.42 3.09
C GLY A 237 1.67 -6.75 3.68
N ILE A 238 2.59 -7.52 4.28
CA ILE A 238 2.27 -8.78 4.98
C ILE A 238 1.53 -8.46 6.29
N ASP A 239 2.08 -7.54 7.08
CA ASP A 239 1.57 -7.21 8.42
C ASP A 239 0.15 -6.61 8.33
N GLU A 240 -0.09 -5.69 7.39
CA GLU A 240 -1.42 -5.10 7.18
C GLU A 240 -2.42 -6.12 6.60
N SER A 241 -2.00 -6.95 5.65
CA SER A 241 -2.86 -8.02 5.10
C SER A 241 -3.25 -9.05 6.16
N GLN A 242 -2.32 -9.41 7.04
CA GLN A 242 -2.59 -10.32 8.16
C GLN A 242 -3.52 -9.67 9.18
N ALA A 243 -3.32 -8.39 9.50
CA ALA A 243 -4.18 -7.67 10.41
C ALA A 243 -5.61 -7.51 9.85
N LEU A 244 -5.76 -7.23 8.55
CA LEU A 244 -7.06 -7.21 7.87
C LEU A 244 -7.73 -8.58 7.93
N TYR A 245 -6.99 -9.64 7.58
CA TYR A 245 -7.49 -11.01 7.65
C TYR A 245 -8.02 -11.34 9.05
N GLU A 246 -7.26 -11.08 10.11
CA GLU A 246 -7.70 -11.43 11.46
C GLU A 246 -8.93 -10.62 11.89
N ARG A 247 -9.01 -9.33 11.54
CA ARG A 247 -10.18 -8.51 11.86
C ARG A 247 -11.46 -8.98 11.15
N VAL A 248 -11.36 -9.36 9.88
CA VAL A 248 -12.50 -9.92 9.14
C VAL A 248 -12.85 -11.31 9.68
N ARG A 249 -11.85 -12.15 9.96
CA ARG A 249 -12.04 -13.48 10.55
C ARG A 249 -12.73 -13.41 11.92
N GLU A 250 -12.34 -12.48 12.80
CA GLU A 250 -12.96 -12.28 14.11
C GLU A 250 -14.48 -12.06 14.03
N LYS A 251 -14.95 -11.37 12.97
CA LYS A 251 -16.38 -11.16 12.74
C LYS A 251 -17.12 -12.43 12.31
N LEU A 252 -16.43 -13.34 11.60
CA LEU A 252 -17.04 -14.52 10.96
C LEU A 252 -16.89 -15.81 11.79
N ILE A 253 -15.83 -15.92 12.60
CA ILE A 253 -15.37 -17.19 13.19
C ILE A 253 -16.39 -17.84 14.14
N HIS A 254 -17.24 -17.05 14.79
CA HIS A 254 -18.28 -17.57 15.69
C HIS A 254 -19.36 -18.37 14.95
N ARG A 255 -19.57 -18.09 13.67
CA ARG A 255 -20.56 -18.76 12.83
C ARG A 255 -19.92 -19.78 11.88
N TYR A 256 -18.76 -19.44 11.35
CA TYR A 256 -18.03 -20.25 10.38
C TYR A 256 -16.66 -20.63 10.97
N PRO A 257 -16.48 -21.85 11.50
CA PRO A 257 -15.23 -22.24 12.16
C PRO A 257 -14.08 -22.54 11.17
N LEU A 258 -14.39 -22.75 9.89
CA LEU A 258 -13.43 -23.11 8.85
C LEU A 258 -13.03 -21.85 8.05
N ILE A 259 -12.03 -21.11 8.53
CA ILE A 259 -11.54 -19.90 7.88
C ILE A 259 -10.03 -19.97 7.74
N SER A 260 -9.52 -19.63 6.56
CA SER A 260 -8.08 -19.51 6.30
C SER A 260 -7.79 -18.23 5.54
N VAL A 261 -6.63 -17.64 5.82
CA VAL A 261 -5.99 -16.71 4.88
C VAL A 261 -5.59 -17.49 3.63
N GLY A 262 -5.70 -16.88 2.45
CA GLY A 262 -5.17 -17.41 1.21
C GLY A 262 -4.36 -16.34 0.48
N TRP A 263 -3.10 -16.63 0.16
CA TRP A 263 -2.27 -15.69 -0.60
C TRP A 263 -2.33 -16.00 -2.11
N LEU A 264 -2.67 -15.01 -2.91
CA LEU A 264 -2.56 -15.05 -4.37
C LEU A 264 -1.10 -14.75 -4.73
N ASN A 265 -0.31 -15.80 -4.90
CA ASN A 265 1.12 -15.69 -5.16
C ASN A 265 1.41 -15.81 -6.66
N HIS A 266 2.34 -14.99 -7.15
CA HIS A 266 2.87 -15.11 -8.51
C HIS A 266 3.78 -16.34 -8.64
N GLN A 267 3.75 -16.99 -9.80
CA GLN A 267 4.59 -18.16 -10.10
C GLN A 267 6.01 -17.75 -10.51
N THR A 268 6.77 -17.17 -9.58
CA THR A 268 8.17 -16.81 -9.81
C THR A 268 9.12 -17.84 -9.17
N PRO A 269 9.93 -18.54 -9.97
CA PRO A 269 10.94 -19.45 -9.44
C PRO A 269 11.88 -18.73 -8.49
N LEU A 270 12.34 -19.42 -7.44
CA LEU A 270 13.34 -18.94 -6.47
C LEU A 270 12.89 -17.82 -5.52
N ILE A 271 11.61 -17.39 -5.57
CA ILE A 271 11.04 -16.47 -4.59
C ILE A 271 10.21 -17.25 -3.57
N GLU A 272 10.54 -17.08 -2.29
CA GLU A 272 9.71 -17.59 -1.20
C GLU A 272 8.56 -16.62 -0.95
N TRP A 273 7.36 -17.06 -1.29
CA TRP A 273 6.13 -16.30 -1.10
C TRP A 273 5.42 -16.64 0.22
N THR A 274 4.55 -15.73 0.66
CA THR A 274 3.62 -15.92 1.77
C THR A 274 2.81 -17.23 1.67
N GLN A 275 2.55 -17.86 2.81
CA GLN A 275 1.83 -19.14 2.90
C GLN A 275 0.72 -19.08 3.97
N PRO A 276 -0.32 -19.93 3.87
CA PRO A 276 -0.61 -20.83 2.74
C PRO A 276 -1.08 -20.06 1.49
N ASN A 277 -0.64 -20.46 0.30
CA ASN A 277 -1.26 -19.94 -0.93
C ASN A 277 -2.76 -20.33 -0.98
N ALA A 278 -3.56 -19.63 -1.78
CA ALA A 278 -5.01 -19.80 -1.80
C ALA A 278 -5.45 -21.26 -2.12
N GLU A 279 -4.72 -21.97 -2.99
CA GLU A 279 -4.99 -23.38 -3.29
C GLU A 279 -4.73 -24.29 -2.07
N LEU A 280 -3.59 -24.10 -1.37
CA LEU A 280 -3.26 -24.87 -0.18
C LEU A 280 -4.21 -24.55 0.97
N ALA A 281 -4.60 -23.29 1.13
CA ALA A 281 -5.61 -22.88 2.10
C ALA A 281 -6.93 -23.62 1.86
N ALA A 282 -7.42 -23.62 0.62
CA ALA A 282 -8.62 -24.34 0.23
C ALA A 282 -8.51 -25.85 0.48
N LYS A 283 -7.39 -26.48 0.09
CA LYS A 283 -7.14 -27.90 0.34
C LYS A 283 -7.19 -28.23 1.83
N ASN A 284 -6.54 -27.42 2.67
CA ASN A 284 -6.55 -27.62 4.11
C ASN A 284 -7.98 -27.54 4.68
N LEU A 285 -8.82 -26.63 4.19
CA LEU A 285 -10.22 -26.54 4.61
C LEU A 285 -11.04 -27.76 4.18
N ILE A 286 -10.81 -28.30 2.98
CA ILE A 286 -11.43 -29.55 2.51
C ILE A 286 -11.01 -30.73 3.40
N ASP A 287 -9.71 -30.84 3.71
CA ASP A 287 -9.18 -31.88 4.59
C ASP A 287 -9.77 -31.80 6.02
N LEU A 288 -10.16 -30.59 6.46
CA LEU A 288 -10.85 -30.34 7.72
C LEU A 288 -12.38 -30.57 7.67
N GLY A 289 -12.94 -30.93 6.52
CA GLY A 289 -14.35 -31.30 6.34
C GLY A 289 -15.22 -30.25 5.68
N ALA A 290 -14.66 -29.23 5.03
CA ALA A 290 -15.43 -28.30 4.22
C ALA A 290 -16.08 -29.02 3.02
N THR A 291 -17.38 -28.82 2.83
CA THR A 291 -18.17 -29.31 1.69
C THR A 291 -18.54 -28.19 0.71
N ALA A 292 -18.35 -26.94 1.14
CA ALA A 292 -18.41 -25.76 0.29
C ALA A 292 -17.25 -24.83 0.63
N LEU A 293 -16.74 -24.12 -0.36
CA LEU A 293 -15.69 -23.11 -0.22
C LEU A 293 -16.12 -21.78 -0.84
N VAL A 294 -15.87 -20.70 -0.10
CA VAL A 294 -16.02 -19.32 -0.56
C VAL A 294 -14.65 -18.67 -0.66
N PHE A 295 -14.34 -18.06 -1.79
CA PHE A 295 -13.11 -17.32 -2.05
C PHE A 295 -13.43 -15.83 -2.10
N MET A 296 -13.00 -15.06 -1.09
CA MET A 296 -13.29 -13.62 -0.97
C MET A 296 -11.99 -12.79 -1.07
N PRO A 297 -11.80 -11.97 -2.13
CA PRO A 297 -10.61 -11.13 -2.31
C PRO A 297 -10.64 -9.88 -1.42
N ILE A 298 -10.45 -10.04 -0.11
CA ILE A 298 -10.48 -8.92 0.86
C ILE A 298 -9.35 -7.90 0.66
N GLY A 299 -8.22 -8.34 0.12
CA GLY A 299 -7.05 -7.48 -0.15
C GLY A 299 -7.15 -6.65 -1.43
N PHE A 300 -8.26 -6.73 -2.16
CA PHE A 300 -8.46 -6.07 -3.45
C PHE A 300 -9.75 -5.24 -3.45
N ALA A 301 -9.62 -3.96 -3.82
CA ALA A 301 -10.77 -3.05 -3.89
C ALA A 301 -11.51 -3.11 -5.24
N THR A 302 -10.82 -3.53 -6.29
CA THR A 302 -11.27 -3.47 -7.69
C THR A 302 -10.88 -4.79 -8.34
N GLU A 303 -11.78 -5.39 -9.12
CA GLU A 303 -11.42 -6.58 -9.91
C GLU A 303 -10.19 -6.35 -10.77
N ASN A 304 -9.42 -7.41 -10.94
CA ASN A 304 -8.23 -7.44 -11.76
C ASN A 304 -8.04 -8.84 -12.37
N HIS A 305 -6.97 -9.06 -13.13
CA HIS A 305 -6.73 -10.38 -13.73
C HIS A 305 -6.54 -11.49 -12.68
N GLU A 306 -5.87 -11.21 -11.56
CA GLU A 306 -5.58 -12.20 -10.50
C GLU A 306 -6.88 -12.66 -9.83
N THR A 307 -7.74 -11.71 -9.45
CA THR A 307 -9.00 -12.00 -8.74
C THR A 307 -10.02 -12.71 -9.61
N LEU A 308 -9.92 -12.57 -10.94
CA LEU A 308 -10.79 -13.22 -11.91
C LEU A 308 -10.20 -14.55 -12.41
N LEU A 309 -9.04 -14.52 -13.05
CA LEU A 309 -8.47 -15.65 -13.78
C LEU A 309 -7.70 -16.60 -12.86
N ASP A 310 -6.85 -16.09 -11.98
CA ASP A 310 -6.05 -16.98 -11.11
C ASP A 310 -6.93 -17.70 -10.11
N VAL A 311 -7.91 -16.99 -9.53
CA VAL A 311 -8.90 -17.59 -8.64
C VAL A 311 -9.76 -18.63 -9.37
N ASP A 312 -10.24 -18.34 -10.58
CA ASP A 312 -10.98 -19.33 -11.38
C ASP A 312 -10.12 -20.55 -11.72
N HIS A 313 -8.85 -20.34 -12.07
CA HIS A 313 -7.89 -21.42 -12.33
C HIS A 313 -7.69 -22.31 -11.10
N ILE A 314 -7.50 -21.71 -9.92
CA ILE A 314 -7.39 -22.42 -8.63
C ILE A 314 -8.66 -23.24 -8.38
N ILE A 315 -9.83 -22.61 -8.51
CA ILE A 315 -11.13 -23.27 -8.30
C ILE A 315 -11.32 -24.42 -9.28
N HIS A 316 -10.98 -24.24 -10.56
CA HIS A 316 -11.06 -25.28 -11.58
C HIS A 316 -10.13 -26.46 -11.23
N GLY A 317 -8.89 -26.18 -10.81
CA GLY A 317 -7.94 -27.18 -10.36
C GLY A 317 -8.43 -27.98 -9.14
N LEU A 318 -9.07 -27.32 -8.18
CA LEU A 318 -9.67 -27.95 -7.01
C LEU A 318 -10.90 -28.78 -7.38
N ARG A 319 -11.81 -28.25 -8.21
CA ARG A 319 -13.02 -28.93 -8.67
C ARG A 319 -12.73 -30.22 -9.42
N ARG A 320 -11.63 -30.31 -10.18
CA ARG A 320 -11.21 -31.56 -10.82
C ARG A 320 -10.78 -32.65 -9.83
N ARG A 321 -10.23 -32.27 -8.68
CA ARG A 321 -9.77 -33.20 -7.62
C ARG A 321 -10.85 -33.53 -6.60
N HIS A 322 -11.73 -32.57 -6.33
CA HIS A 322 -12.80 -32.64 -5.34
C HIS A 322 -14.12 -32.16 -5.97
N PRO A 323 -14.69 -32.93 -6.91
CA PRO A 323 -15.92 -32.56 -7.62
C PRO A 323 -17.17 -32.53 -6.73
N GLU A 324 -17.11 -33.14 -5.54
CA GLU A 324 -18.16 -33.15 -4.54
C GLU A 324 -18.29 -31.85 -3.73
N VAL A 325 -17.29 -30.97 -3.81
CA VAL A 325 -17.26 -29.69 -3.07
C VAL A 325 -17.89 -28.58 -3.92
N THR A 326 -18.71 -27.74 -3.30
CA THR A 326 -19.24 -26.53 -3.93
C THR A 326 -18.22 -25.39 -3.85
N TYR A 327 -17.99 -24.65 -4.93
CA TYR A 327 -17.02 -23.55 -4.97
C TYR A 327 -17.70 -22.25 -5.38
N VAL A 328 -17.48 -21.19 -4.61
CA VAL A 328 -18.00 -19.85 -4.87
C VAL A 328 -16.84 -18.86 -4.93
N GLN A 329 -16.65 -18.26 -6.09
CA GLN A 329 -15.79 -17.08 -6.27
C GLN A 329 -16.62 -15.83 -5.98
N MET A 330 -16.17 -15.02 -5.02
CA MET A 330 -16.79 -13.73 -4.74
C MET A 330 -16.11 -12.61 -5.50
N PRO A 331 -16.85 -11.57 -5.89
CA PRO A 331 -16.25 -10.39 -6.47
C PRO A 331 -15.47 -9.58 -5.41
N CYS A 332 -14.57 -8.73 -5.88
CA CYS A 332 -14.05 -7.61 -5.08
C CYS A 332 -15.19 -6.65 -4.65
N VAL A 333 -14.89 -5.71 -3.75
CA VAL A 333 -15.88 -4.72 -3.31
C VAL A 333 -16.36 -3.79 -4.44
N ASN A 334 -15.50 -3.54 -5.43
CA ASN A 334 -15.82 -2.80 -6.65
C ASN A 334 -16.55 -1.48 -6.37
N ASP A 335 -17.67 -1.23 -7.04
CA ASP A 335 -18.49 -0.03 -6.93
C ASP A 335 -19.63 -0.18 -5.91
N HIS A 336 -19.49 -1.09 -4.93
CA HIS A 336 -20.51 -1.29 -3.90
C HIS A 336 -20.89 0.05 -3.23
N PRO A 337 -22.18 0.41 -3.13
CA PRO A 337 -22.59 1.73 -2.66
C PRO A 337 -22.04 2.13 -1.29
N ASP A 338 -21.98 1.19 -0.34
CA ASP A 338 -21.42 1.43 0.99
C ASP A 338 -19.90 1.72 0.91
N PHE A 339 -19.17 1.03 0.03
CA PHE A 339 -17.74 1.26 -0.14
C PHE A 339 -17.44 2.61 -0.77
N LEU A 340 -18.22 2.99 -1.79
CA LEU A 340 -18.11 4.32 -2.40
C LEU A 340 -18.40 5.44 -1.39
N GLN A 341 -19.28 5.19 -0.42
CA GLN A 341 -19.56 6.11 0.68
C GLN A 341 -18.35 6.23 1.61
N MET A 342 -17.83 5.11 2.10
CA MET A 342 -16.64 5.07 2.95
C MET A 342 -15.45 5.79 2.29
N ALA A 343 -15.20 5.50 1.01
CA ALA A 343 -14.12 6.12 0.25
C ALA A 343 -14.27 7.65 0.10
N ALA A 344 -15.50 8.14 -0.05
CA ALA A 344 -15.77 9.57 -0.04
C ALA A 344 -15.55 10.18 1.36
N ASP A 345 -15.99 9.49 2.41
CA ASP A 345 -15.88 9.95 3.79
C ASP A 345 -14.42 10.03 4.27
N TRP A 346 -13.56 9.10 3.86
CA TRP A 346 -12.11 9.16 4.14
C TRP A 346 -11.45 10.40 3.50
N ALA A 347 -11.95 10.86 2.36
CA ALA A 347 -11.47 12.07 1.71
C ALA A 347 -12.05 13.36 2.30
N ASP A 348 -13.25 13.30 2.90
CA ASP A 348 -13.99 14.47 3.36
C ASP A 348 -13.20 15.36 4.32
N GLY A 349 -12.63 14.77 5.38
CA GLY A 349 -11.81 15.50 6.36
C GLY A 349 -10.54 16.09 5.75
N GLN A 350 -9.91 15.36 4.83
CA GLN A 350 -8.69 15.83 4.15
C GLN A 350 -8.98 16.98 3.19
N ILE A 351 -10.15 16.99 2.54
CA ILE A 351 -10.61 18.07 1.67
C ILE A 351 -10.91 19.32 2.51
N ALA A 352 -11.62 19.16 3.64
CA ALA A 352 -11.91 20.26 4.56
C ALA A 352 -10.61 20.95 5.01
N ASP A 353 -9.66 20.15 5.51
CA ASP A 353 -8.37 20.64 5.96
C ASP A 353 -7.58 21.33 4.83
N LEU A 354 -7.62 20.81 3.60
CA LEU A 354 -6.96 21.44 2.46
C LEU A 354 -7.57 22.80 2.14
N LEU A 355 -8.91 22.90 2.16
CA LEU A 355 -9.62 24.14 1.86
C LEU A 355 -9.46 25.20 2.96
N GLU A 356 -9.35 24.78 4.22
CA GLU A 356 -9.09 25.68 5.36
C GLU A 356 -7.64 26.16 5.43
N ALA A 357 -6.69 25.34 4.99
CA ALA A 357 -5.28 25.73 4.98
C ALA A 357 -5.04 26.93 4.04
N GLU A 358 -4.72 28.09 4.61
CA GLU A 358 -4.10 29.17 3.86
C GLU A 358 -2.74 28.69 3.32
N ALA A 359 -2.38 29.13 2.12
CA ALA A 359 -1.17 28.68 1.43
C ALA A 359 0.04 28.78 2.37
N LEU A 360 0.62 27.64 2.75
CA LEU A 360 1.96 27.61 3.34
C LEU A 360 2.88 28.17 2.26
N ALA A 361 3.25 29.44 2.39
CA ALA A 361 4.35 30.01 1.63
C ALA A 361 5.60 29.22 2.03
N VAL A 362 5.91 28.16 1.27
CA VAL A 362 7.17 27.45 1.41
C VAL A 362 8.22 28.47 1.05
N ASN A 363 8.89 29.03 2.06
CA ASN A 363 10.02 29.90 1.83
C ASN A 363 11.13 29.03 1.21
N PRO A 364 11.46 29.20 -0.09
CA PRO A 364 12.38 28.31 -0.78
C PRO A 364 13.77 28.32 -0.13
N SER A 365 14.15 29.45 0.48
CA SER A 365 15.42 29.57 1.20
C SER A 365 15.49 28.74 2.48
N LEU A 366 14.36 28.51 3.16
CA LEU A 366 14.27 27.63 4.34
C LEU A 366 14.30 26.15 3.94
N ALA A 367 13.62 25.78 2.84
CA ALA A 367 13.64 24.41 2.33
C ALA A 367 15.04 24.00 1.82
N ILE A 368 15.74 24.92 1.13
CA ILE A 368 17.12 24.72 0.69
C ILE A 368 18.06 24.62 1.90
N ALA A 369 17.93 25.50 2.89
CA ALA A 369 18.74 25.45 4.10
C ALA A 369 18.54 24.14 4.88
N LEU A 370 17.29 23.65 4.96
CA LEU A 370 16.98 22.38 5.61
C LEU A 370 17.60 21.20 4.84
N ALA A 371 17.46 21.17 3.51
CA ALA A 371 18.07 20.14 2.66
C ALA A 371 19.61 20.14 2.76
N GLN A 372 20.23 21.32 2.83
CA GLN A 372 21.68 21.45 3.03
C GLN A 372 22.12 20.98 4.42
N SER A 373 21.34 21.25 5.47
CA SER A 373 21.64 20.77 6.82
C SER A 373 21.65 19.25 6.94
N TYR A 374 20.85 18.54 6.12
CA TYR A 374 20.89 17.08 6.04
C TYR A 374 22.06 16.55 5.19
N ALA A 375 22.59 17.34 4.26
CA ALA A 375 23.75 16.97 3.45
C ALA A 375 25.09 17.12 4.21
N ASP A 376 25.20 18.13 5.09
CA ASP A 376 26.44 18.40 5.84
C ASP A 376 26.75 17.37 6.94
N HIS A 377 25.80 16.52 7.33
CA HIS A 377 26.02 15.48 8.33
C HIS A 377 26.76 14.23 7.83
N HIS A 378 27.15 14.16 6.54
CA HIS A 378 27.87 13.01 5.97
C HIS A 378 29.38 13.19 5.77
N HIS A 379 29.97 14.30 6.25
CA HIS A 379 31.42 14.53 6.17
C HIS A 379 32.07 14.65 7.56
N HIS A 380 32.20 13.54 8.27
CA HIS A 380 33.26 13.38 9.26
C HIS A 380 34.29 12.37 8.73
N GLU A 381 35.34 12.90 8.11
CA GLU A 381 36.58 12.17 7.87
C GLU A 381 37.22 11.79 9.23
N HIS A 382 37.40 10.48 9.45
CA HIS A 382 38.26 9.97 10.52
C HIS A 382 39.72 10.12 10.11
N SER A 383 40.36 11.20 10.55
CA SER A 383 41.81 11.37 10.54
C SER A 383 42.40 10.81 11.84
N HIS A 384 42.99 9.61 11.79
CA HIS A 384 43.77 9.04 12.88
C HIS A 384 45.20 9.61 12.86
N GLY A 385 45.46 10.62 13.71
CA GLY A 385 46.81 11.09 14.03
C GLY A 385 47.47 10.21 15.08
N HIS A 386 48.45 9.40 14.67
CA HIS A 386 49.37 8.71 15.57
C HIS A 386 50.46 9.68 16.04
N SER A 387 50.56 9.91 17.35
CA SER A 387 51.74 10.52 17.97
C SER A 387 52.27 9.61 19.06
N HIS A 388 53.40 8.96 18.76
CA HIS A 388 54.23 8.27 19.74
C HIS A 388 55.15 9.28 20.43
N SER A 389 55.16 9.28 21.76
CA SER A 389 56.24 9.87 22.56
C SER A 389 56.70 8.86 23.60
N HIS A 390 57.92 8.37 23.44
CA HIS A 390 58.67 7.68 24.47
C HIS A 390 59.39 8.73 25.32
N ASP A 391 59.29 8.63 26.65
CA ASP A 391 60.46 8.87 27.50
C ASP A 391 60.39 8.05 28.79
N SER A 392 61.57 7.64 29.24
CA SER A 392 61.84 6.60 30.24
C SER A 392 62.43 7.21 31.51
N GLY A 393 62.09 6.66 32.69
CA GLY A 393 62.73 7.04 33.95
C GLY A 393 62.37 6.12 35.12
N SER A 394 63.37 5.37 35.59
CA SER A 394 63.36 4.23 36.51
C SER A 394 63.23 4.57 38.01
N ALA A 395 62.65 3.66 38.83
CA ALA A 395 63.15 3.24 40.16
C ALA A 395 62.22 2.22 40.88
N HIS A 396 62.79 1.09 41.33
CA HIS A 396 62.28 0.14 42.37
C HIS A 396 62.88 0.51 43.76
N PRO A 397 62.68 -0.21 44.90
CA PRO A 397 61.89 -1.42 45.27
C PRO A 397 60.99 -1.17 46.53
N THR A 398 60.20 -2.06 47.15
CA THR A 398 60.45 -3.31 47.90
C THR A 398 59.12 -3.85 48.49
N GLU A 399 58.95 -5.19 48.51
CA GLU A 399 58.41 -6.08 49.58
C GLU A 399 57.17 -5.68 50.43
N HIS A 400 56.16 -6.50 50.76
CA HIS A 400 56.13 -7.91 51.17
C HIS A 400 54.67 -8.45 51.28
N ARG A 401 54.45 -9.75 50.92
CA ARG A 401 53.69 -10.81 51.65
C ARG A 401 52.15 -10.67 51.86
N HIS A 402 51.27 -11.69 51.76
CA HIS A 402 51.37 -13.16 51.79
C HIS A 402 50.04 -13.83 51.29
N ALA A 403 50.20 -14.96 50.57
CA ALA A 403 49.58 -16.30 50.82
C ALA A 403 48.12 -16.58 50.41
N HIS A 404 47.92 -17.42 49.38
CA HIS A 404 47.53 -18.87 49.39
C HIS A 404 46.02 -19.09 49.51
N GLY A 405 45.31 -19.95 48.77
CA GLY A 405 45.54 -20.94 47.70
C GLY A 405 44.13 -21.40 47.24
N HIS A 406 43.86 -21.60 45.95
CA HIS A 406 43.70 -22.90 45.26
C HIS A 406 42.94 -23.98 46.08
N THR A 407 41.98 -24.78 45.60
CA THR A 407 41.37 -25.14 44.30
C THR A 407 40.34 -26.26 44.63
N HIS A 408 39.36 -26.49 43.74
CA HIS A 408 38.68 -27.76 43.34
C HIS A 408 38.57 -28.94 44.35
N ASP A 409 37.51 -29.74 44.46
CA ASP A 409 36.67 -30.32 43.41
C ASP A 409 35.56 -31.25 43.98
N HIS A 410 34.53 -31.48 43.15
CA HIS A 410 33.66 -32.66 42.98
C HIS A 410 33.26 -33.62 44.14
N SER A 411 31.94 -33.79 44.32
CA SER A 411 31.14 -34.94 43.82
C SER A 411 30.08 -35.55 44.78
N ARG A 412 28.93 -35.90 44.17
CA ARG A 412 27.99 -37.03 44.41
C ARG A 412 26.92 -36.98 45.53
N GLN A 413 25.67 -36.94 45.02
CA GLN A 413 24.37 -37.53 45.45
C GLN A 413 24.41 -38.91 46.17
N PRO A 414 23.27 -39.56 46.56
CA PRO A 414 21.90 -39.11 46.95
C PRO A 414 21.33 -39.87 48.19
N SER A 415 20.09 -39.58 48.66
CA SER A 415 19.01 -40.58 48.94
C SER A 415 17.82 -40.08 49.78
N HIS A 416 16.62 -40.46 49.30
CA HIS A 416 15.39 -40.95 49.94
C HIS A 416 14.70 -40.30 51.17
N GLY A 417 13.37 -40.22 51.05
CA GLY A 417 12.41 -40.19 52.16
C GLY A 417 10.94 -40.09 51.69
N GLU A 418 10.25 -41.22 51.59
CA GLU A 418 8.78 -41.35 51.41
C GLU A 418 8.01 -40.97 52.70
N HIS A 419 6.74 -40.53 52.57
CA HIS A 419 5.60 -41.01 53.40
C HIS A 419 4.22 -40.42 52.95
N SER A 420 3.43 -41.25 52.26
CA SER A 420 2.11 -41.81 52.64
C SER A 420 0.98 -40.99 53.34
N HIS A 421 -0.16 -40.92 52.63
CA HIS A 421 -1.59 -41.16 52.96
C HIS A 421 -2.40 -40.39 54.03
N ARG A 422 -3.59 -39.90 53.60
CA ARG A 422 -5.00 -40.23 53.98
C ARG A 422 -5.91 -39.05 53.56
N HIS A 423 -7.15 -39.18 53.08
CA HIS A 423 -8.16 -40.25 53.16
C HIS A 423 -9.08 -40.25 51.94
#